data_AF-A0A8B7ND93-F1
#
_entry.id   AF-A0A8B7ND93-F1
#
_cell.length_a   1.000
_cell.length_b   1.000
_cell.length_c   1.000
_cell.angle_alpha   90.00
_cell.angle_beta   90.00
_cell.angle_gamma   90.00
#
_symmetry.space_group_name_H-M   'P 1'
#
loop_
_entity.id
_entity.type
_entity.pdbx_description
1 polymer ?
#
loop_
_entity_poly.entity_id
_entity_poly.type
_entity_poly.pdbx_seq_one_letter_code
_entity_poly.pdbx_strand_id
1 'polypeptide(L)'
;MSMNFENFDVHDCTIITKAVKSRNVENVEKVIASLLSHGLDITHSLCTPDQQGYSALHHAVLYKDLAMVKKLLMYADKRCINMESHDRSTALLLLCRNCLASDLEEEILASLLHAGANPDLPEKDPFSLPLLCALERRWWRGAELMLDAGADATATDFEHDELPATYFARYNFEILSNLLSRGCDCPHLNGWITNRSLTDAQLKTILPNSGLSNPGNYQFWLDVLIDAVSVSYHESAMYILDHCAFDMHQLEHLIEDIFKPNNGINWADKNKYITVMMKKIFMSNDRHHNKNDQLIDLFLTCATSCPMFDDGEVCCGSCDVNVEQIWIILEHIIRLAEHNGLPIEKWELSKERLKITFCNMILAVAQCDYEDPQIDLNVLNLVLYETTLCSVPLVLKLLPLMKQKDVVYTSVSEHRGMSFRSNTSFFMPSHLTVRFYAEQCNVTASESDFKYSMPLMVPDQRILE
;
A
#
# COMPACT_ATOMS: atom_id res chain seq x y z
N MET A 1 -20.01 -9.10 58.67
CA MET A 1 -20.47 -8.07 59.63
C MET A 1 -20.63 -6.77 58.87
N SER A 2 -21.81 -6.16 58.88
CA SER A 2 -22.01 -4.84 58.25
C SER A 2 -21.16 -3.82 59.03
N MET A 3 -20.22 -3.17 58.36
CA MET A 3 -19.35 -2.17 58.98
C MET A 3 -20.18 -0.92 59.28
N ASN A 4 -20.06 -0.36 60.48
CA ASN A 4 -20.75 0.87 60.82
C ASN A 4 -19.93 2.08 60.32
N PHE A 5 -20.46 2.81 59.34
CA PHE A 5 -19.82 4.01 58.77
C PHE A 5 -20.16 5.30 59.53
N GLU A 6 -20.87 5.21 60.66
CA GLU A 6 -21.14 6.36 61.55
C GLU A 6 -20.07 6.52 62.63
N ASN A 7 -19.40 5.43 63.03
CA ASN A 7 -18.34 5.42 64.05
C ASN A 7 -17.15 4.59 63.54
N PHE A 8 -16.29 5.20 62.74
CA PHE A 8 -15.08 4.58 62.21
C PHE A 8 -13.82 5.30 62.71
N ASP A 9 -12.68 4.62 62.66
CA ASP A 9 -11.38 5.23 62.96
C ASP A 9 -10.99 6.17 61.81
N VAL A 10 -10.94 7.47 62.08
CA VAL A 10 -10.57 8.50 61.09
C VAL A 10 -9.13 8.37 60.59
N HIS A 11 -8.29 7.58 61.28
CA HIS A 11 -6.93 7.25 60.84
C HIS A 11 -6.85 5.96 60.00
N ASP A 12 -7.95 5.22 59.82
CA ASP A 12 -8.00 4.07 58.92
C ASP A 12 -7.94 4.55 57.45
N CYS A 13 -6.73 4.53 56.88
CA CYS A 13 -6.51 4.99 55.52
C CYS A 13 -7.25 4.16 54.46
N THR A 14 -7.75 2.96 54.81
CA THR A 14 -8.52 2.09 53.89
C THR A 14 -10.04 2.31 53.99
N ILE A 15 -10.51 3.24 54.82
CA ILE A 15 -11.93 3.41 55.13
C ILE A 15 -12.77 3.74 53.89
N ILE A 16 -12.26 4.54 52.96
CA ILE A 16 -12.96 4.88 51.72
C ILE A 16 -13.14 3.63 50.86
N THR A 17 -12.09 2.81 50.72
CA THR A 17 -12.17 1.53 49.99
C THR A 17 -13.18 0.58 50.64
N LYS A 18 -13.25 0.53 51.98
CA LYS A 18 -14.27 -0.27 52.70
C LYS A 18 -15.68 0.27 52.48
N ALA A 19 -15.87 1.58 52.43
CA ALA A 19 -17.15 2.22 52.12
C ALA A 19 -17.60 1.91 50.68
N VAL A 20 -16.69 2.00 49.70
CA VAL A 20 -16.95 1.61 48.31
C VAL A 20 -17.37 0.13 48.21
N LYS A 21 -16.67 -0.77 48.92
CA LYS A 21 -17.01 -2.20 48.97
C LYS A 21 -18.40 -2.49 49.56
N SER A 22 -18.98 -1.55 50.31
CA SER A 22 -20.37 -1.66 50.79
C SER A 22 -21.42 -1.42 49.69
N ARG A 23 -21.00 -0.95 48.50
CA ARG A 23 -21.86 -0.66 47.34
C ARG A 23 -22.98 0.33 47.64
N ASN A 24 -22.71 1.29 48.52
CA ASN A 24 -23.63 2.37 48.86
C ASN A 24 -22.89 3.71 48.81
N VAL A 25 -23.28 4.57 47.85
CA VAL A 25 -22.68 5.89 47.67
C VAL A 25 -22.86 6.77 48.91
N GLU A 26 -23.98 6.66 49.64
CA GLU A 26 -24.23 7.44 50.86
C GLU A 26 -23.20 7.12 51.96
N ASN A 27 -22.75 5.86 52.05
CA ASN A 27 -21.69 5.49 53.00
C ASN A 27 -20.37 6.17 52.62
N VAL A 28 -20.06 6.25 51.33
CA VAL A 28 -18.87 6.96 50.82
C VAL A 28 -18.99 8.46 51.12
N GLU A 29 -20.17 9.06 50.92
CA GLU A 29 -20.42 10.47 51.23
C GLU A 29 -20.27 10.77 52.72
N LYS A 30 -20.83 9.92 53.59
CA LYS A 30 -20.69 10.05 55.04
C LYS A 30 -19.23 9.98 55.47
N VAL A 31 -18.47 9.02 54.94
CA VAL A 31 -17.04 8.87 55.23
C VAL A 31 -16.25 10.09 54.76
N ILE A 32 -16.45 10.53 53.51
CA ILE A 32 -15.79 11.72 52.95
C ILE A 32 -16.11 12.98 53.77
N ALA A 33 -17.38 13.21 54.10
CA ALA A 33 -17.81 14.36 54.88
C ALA A 33 -17.22 14.37 56.30
N SER A 34 -17.12 13.20 56.93
CA SER A 34 -16.51 13.05 58.25
C SER A 34 -14.98 13.27 58.20
N LEU A 35 -14.28 12.73 57.20
CA LEU A 35 -12.83 12.98 57.05
C LEU A 35 -12.54 14.48 56.82
N LEU A 36 -13.35 15.14 55.98
CA LEU A 36 -13.24 16.58 55.73
C LEU A 36 -13.51 17.43 56.98
N SER A 37 -14.49 17.07 57.80
CA SER A 37 -14.81 17.82 59.02
C SER A 37 -13.70 17.76 60.07
N HIS A 38 -12.86 16.72 60.02
CA HIS A 38 -11.65 16.59 60.83
C HIS A 38 -10.41 17.24 60.19
N GLY A 39 -10.57 17.89 59.04
CA GLY A 39 -9.47 18.57 58.33
C GLY A 39 -8.45 17.62 57.71
N LEU A 40 -8.82 16.36 57.46
CA LEU A 40 -7.93 15.36 56.89
C LEU A 40 -7.85 15.50 55.37
N ASP A 41 -6.65 15.30 54.84
CA ASP A 41 -6.43 15.16 53.40
C ASP A 41 -6.95 13.80 52.93
N ILE A 42 -8.02 13.82 52.13
CA ILE A 42 -8.68 12.62 51.62
C ILE A 42 -7.80 11.91 50.57
N THR A 43 -6.91 12.63 49.89
CA THR A 43 -6.11 12.07 48.79
C THR A 43 -5.28 10.89 49.26
N HIS A 44 -4.70 10.96 50.47
CA HIS A 44 -3.96 9.84 51.06
C HIS A 44 -4.81 8.58 51.19
N SER A 45 -6.06 8.71 51.64
CA SER A 45 -6.97 7.55 51.76
C SER A 45 -7.46 7.04 50.41
N LEU A 46 -7.75 7.94 49.45
CA LEU A 46 -8.09 7.56 48.07
C LEU A 46 -6.94 6.81 47.38
N CYS A 47 -5.71 7.21 47.70
CA CYS A 47 -4.49 6.62 47.20
C CYS A 47 -4.01 5.38 48.00
N THR A 48 -4.76 4.94 49.02
CA THR A 48 -4.40 3.73 49.80
C THR A 48 -5.10 2.51 49.22
N PRO A 49 -4.36 1.55 48.62
CA PRO A 49 -4.96 0.34 48.07
C PRO A 49 -5.31 -0.68 49.16
N ASP A 50 -6.13 -1.66 48.80
CA ASP A 50 -6.34 -2.86 49.60
C ASP A 50 -5.21 -3.89 49.43
N GLN A 51 -5.40 -5.09 50.00
CA GLN A 51 -4.44 -6.19 49.95
C GLN A 51 -4.16 -6.73 48.53
N GLN A 52 -5.01 -6.41 47.55
CA GLN A 52 -4.86 -6.78 46.15
C GLN A 52 -4.25 -5.63 45.33
N GLY A 53 -3.93 -4.50 45.96
CA GLY A 53 -3.49 -3.30 45.26
C GLY A 53 -4.65 -2.45 44.71
N TYR A 54 -5.91 -2.86 44.91
CA TYR A 54 -7.05 -2.12 44.38
C TYR A 54 -7.43 -0.95 45.29
N SER A 55 -7.44 0.24 44.71
CA SER A 55 -7.98 1.44 45.35
C SER A 55 -9.51 1.50 45.30
N ALA A 56 -10.08 2.47 46.01
CA ALA A 56 -11.49 2.80 45.95
C ALA A 56 -12.00 3.00 44.49
N LEU A 57 -11.21 3.65 43.64
CA LEU A 57 -11.58 3.89 42.25
C LEU A 57 -11.63 2.60 41.42
N HIS A 58 -10.69 1.67 41.62
CA HIS A 58 -10.71 0.37 40.96
C HIS A 58 -12.00 -0.40 41.28
N HIS A 59 -12.38 -0.47 42.57
CA HIS A 59 -13.62 -1.15 42.97
C HIS A 59 -14.88 -0.47 42.40
N ALA A 60 -14.93 0.86 42.40
CA ALA A 60 -16.06 1.60 41.81
C ALA A 60 -16.23 1.29 40.32
N VAL A 61 -15.12 1.23 39.57
CA VAL A 61 -15.13 0.83 38.14
C VAL A 61 -15.52 -0.64 37.97
N LEU A 62 -14.97 -1.56 38.76
CA LEU A 62 -15.33 -2.98 38.71
C LEU A 62 -16.81 -3.23 38.98
N TYR A 63 -17.43 -2.40 39.83
CA TYR A 63 -18.86 -2.46 40.11
C TYR A 63 -19.71 -1.74 39.06
N LYS A 64 -19.09 -1.06 38.09
CA LYS A 64 -19.75 -0.23 37.07
C LYS A 64 -20.67 0.83 37.69
N ASP A 65 -20.29 1.36 38.85
CA ASP A 65 -21.07 2.38 39.55
C ASP A 65 -20.59 3.78 39.16
N LEU A 66 -21.23 4.34 38.13
CA LEU A 66 -20.91 5.66 37.60
C LEU A 66 -21.05 6.78 38.65
N ALA A 67 -22.03 6.70 39.54
CA ALA A 67 -22.23 7.70 40.58
C ALA A 67 -21.05 7.68 41.56
N MET A 68 -20.61 6.48 41.93
CA MET A 68 -19.44 6.30 42.80
C MET A 68 -18.14 6.72 42.12
N VAL A 69 -17.95 6.37 40.85
CA VAL A 69 -16.79 6.84 40.06
C VAL A 69 -16.75 8.36 40.04
N LYS A 70 -17.83 9.02 39.60
CA LYS A 70 -17.91 10.50 39.55
C LYS A 70 -17.65 11.12 40.93
N LYS A 71 -18.20 10.54 42.00
CA LYS A 71 -17.98 11.04 43.37
C LYS A 71 -16.52 10.95 43.81
N LEU A 72 -15.85 9.83 43.53
CA LEU A 72 -14.44 9.66 43.88
C LEU A 72 -13.54 10.59 43.07
N LEU A 73 -13.83 10.75 41.77
CA LEU A 73 -13.07 11.63 40.87
C LEU A 73 -13.12 13.11 41.27
N MET A 74 -14.17 13.58 41.96
CA MET A 74 -14.25 14.95 42.48
C MET A 74 -13.12 15.30 43.47
N TYR A 75 -12.56 14.29 44.15
CA TYR A 75 -11.55 14.46 45.19
C TYR A 75 -10.20 13.81 44.83
N ALA A 76 -10.15 13.04 43.74
CA ALA A 76 -8.94 12.34 43.32
C ALA A 76 -8.02 13.27 42.51
N ASP A 77 -6.72 13.19 42.78
CA ASP A 77 -5.71 13.80 41.93
C ASP A 77 -5.20 12.80 40.86
N LYS A 78 -4.32 13.27 39.99
CA LYS A 78 -3.73 12.42 38.92
C LYS A 78 -3.02 11.18 39.46
N ARG A 79 -2.47 11.22 40.69
CA ARG A 79 -1.80 10.07 41.29
C ARG A 79 -2.83 9.01 41.62
N CYS A 80 -3.92 9.38 42.29
CA CYS A 80 -4.96 8.42 42.68
C CYS A 80 -5.70 7.84 41.47
N ILE A 81 -5.90 8.61 40.40
CA ILE A 81 -6.57 8.17 39.16
C ILE A 81 -5.74 7.13 38.40
N ASN A 82 -4.43 7.34 38.33
CA ASN A 82 -3.48 6.52 37.57
C ASN A 82 -2.77 5.46 38.42
N MET A 83 -3.27 5.18 39.62
CA MET A 83 -2.70 4.12 40.44
C MET A 83 -2.86 2.77 39.77
N GLU A 84 -1.84 1.94 39.92
CA GLU A 84 -1.82 0.58 39.44
C GLU A 84 -2.01 -0.38 40.63
N SER A 85 -2.85 -1.40 40.46
CA SER A 85 -2.95 -2.52 41.39
C SER A 85 -1.75 -3.46 41.29
N HIS A 86 -1.72 -4.53 42.10
CA HIS A 86 -0.59 -5.47 42.09
C HIS A 86 -0.41 -6.21 40.76
N ASP A 87 -1.48 -6.36 39.98
CA ASP A 87 -1.47 -6.87 38.60
C ASP A 87 -1.22 -5.77 37.55
N ARG A 88 -0.75 -4.59 37.98
CA ARG A 88 -0.50 -3.39 37.17
C ARG A 88 -1.75 -2.80 36.49
N SER A 89 -2.95 -3.23 36.89
CA SER A 89 -4.18 -2.67 36.32
C SER A 89 -4.45 -1.27 36.88
N THR A 90 -4.66 -0.30 36.00
CA THR A 90 -5.29 0.99 36.37
C THR A 90 -6.82 0.85 36.36
N ALA A 91 -7.52 1.82 36.95
CA ALA A 91 -8.98 1.87 36.86
C ALA A 91 -9.47 1.90 35.40
N LEU A 92 -8.76 2.62 34.52
CA LEU A 92 -9.06 2.66 33.08
C LEU A 92 -8.78 1.30 32.42
N LEU A 93 -7.64 0.66 32.68
CA LEU A 93 -7.35 -0.67 32.12
C LEU A 93 -8.38 -1.72 32.60
N LEU A 94 -8.77 -1.71 33.87
CA LEU A 94 -9.80 -2.62 34.39
C LEU A 94 -11.13 -2.45 33.65
N LEU A 95 -11.52 -1.21 33.34
CA LEU A 95 -12.73 -0.93 32.57
C LEU A 95 -12.62 -1.58 31.18
N CYS A 96 -11.53 -1.34 30.46
CA CYS A 96 -11.31 -1.89 29.12
C CYS A 96 -11.26 -3.43 29.13
N ARG A 97 -10.60 -4.05 30.12
CA ARG A 97 -10.53 -5.53 30.25
C ARG A 97 -11.87 -6.18 30.55
N ASN A 98 -12.80 -5.46 31.18
CA ASN A 98 -14.09 -6.00 31.62
C ASN A 98 -15.30 -5.35 30.93
N CYS A 99 -15.08 -4.62 29.83
CA CYS A 99 -16.14 -3.88 29.15
C CYS A 99 -17.12 -4.82 28.44
N LEU A 100 -18.39 -4.42 28.44
CA LEU A 100 -19.46 -5.02 27.63
C LEU A 100 -19.90 -4.07 26.49
N ALA A 101 -19.14 -3.01 26.23
CA ALA A 101 -19.41 -1.96 25.24
C ALA A 101 -20.79 -1.30 25.43
N SER A 102 -21.16 -1.00 26.68
CA SER A 102 -22.40 -0.30 27.03
C SER A 102 -22.22 1.21 27.18
N ASP A 103 -23.31 1.98 26.98
CA ASP A 103 -23.33 3.44 27.17
C ASP A 103 -22.85 3.86 28.58
N LEU A 104 -23.16 3.04 29.60
CA LEU A 104 -22.70 3.26 30.97
C LEU A 104 -21.16 3.21 31.08
N GLU A 105 -20.53 2.25 30.41
CA GLU A 105 -19.07 2.11 30.42
C GLU A 105 -18.40 3.22 29.61
N GLU A 106 -19.05 3.71 28.54
CA GLU A 106 -18.62 4.91 27.81
C GLU A 106 -18.61 6.13 28.73
N GLU A 107 -19.68 6.35 29.52
CA GLU A 107 -19.73 7.45 30.48
C GLU A 107 -18.67 7.32 31.59
N ILE A 108 -18.40 6.10 32.07
CA ILE A 108 -17.33 5.84 33.04
C ILE A 108 -15.96 6.17 32.40
N LEU A 109 -15.70 5.69 31.18
CA LEU A 109 -14.45 5.95 30.47
C LEU A 109 -14.25 7.45 30.25
N ALA A 110 -15.26 8.15 29.73
CA ALA A 110 -15.22 9.58 29.52
C ALA A 110 -14.94 10.34 30.84
N SER A 111 -15.55 9.91 31.95
CA SER A 111 -15.30 10.50 33.28
C SER A 111 -13.84 10.29 33.73
N LEU A 112 -13.29 9.09 33.54
CA LEU A 112 -11.90 8.78 33.88
C LEU A 112 -10.92 9.60 33.04
N LEU A 113 -11.10 9.61 31.71
CA LEU A 113 -10.26 10.37 30.78
C LEU A 113 -10.32 11.87 31.07
N HIS A 114 -11.51 12.43 31.30
CA HIS A 114 -11.69 13.84 31.66
C HIS A 114 -10.99 14.22 32.97
N ALA A 115 -10.93 13.30 33.93
CA ALA A 115 -10.22 13.49 35.19
C ALA A 115 -8.68 13.33 35.06
N GLY A 116 -8.18 12.93 33.89
CA GLY A 116 -6.75 12.78 33.61
C GLY A 116 -6.21 11.37 33.80
N ALA A 117 -7.05 10.34 33.61
CA ALA A 117 -6.57 8.98 33.44
C ALA A 117 -5.69 8.89 32.18
N ASN A 118 -4.51 8.31 32.31
CA ASN A 118 -3.57 8.09 31.23
C ASN A 118 -3.95 6.80 30.49
N PRO A 119 -4.34 6.87 29.20
CA PRO A 119 -4.71 5.70 28.42
C PRO A 119 -3.52 4.80 28.05
N ASP A 120 -2.28 5.25 28.28
CA ASP A 120 -1.05 4.50 27.98
C ASP A 120 -0.50 3.76 29.20
N LEU A 121 -1.26 3.68 30.31
CA LEU A 121 -0.87 2.91 31.49
C LEU A 121 -1.53 1.52 31.51
N PRO A 122 -0.81 0.50 32.01
CA PRO A 122 0.55 0.55 32.59
C PRO A 122 1.64 0.74 31.53
N GLU A 123 2.88 1.04 31.98
CA GLU A 123 4.04 0.99 31.08
C GLU A 123 4.09 -0.34 30.31
N LYS A 124 4.48 -0.26 29.03
CA LYS A 124 4.45 -1.37 28.06
C LYS A 124 5.24 -2.59 28.55
N ASP A 125 4.71 -3.78 28.27
CA ASP A 125 5.30 -5.11 28.50
C ASP A 125 5.52 -5.49 29.99
N PRO A 126 5.03 -6.65 30.46
CA PRO A 126 4.19 -7.68 29.82
C PRO A 126 2.67 -7.46 29.97
N PHE A 127 2.21 -6.23 30.20
CA PHE A 127 0.81 -5.98 30.55
C PHE A 127 0.00 -5.44 29.38
N SER A 128 -1.29 -5.78 29.38
CA SER A 128 -2.25 -5.32 28.37
C SER A 128 -2.42 -3.80 28.39
N LEU A 129 -2.45 -3.19 27.20
CA LEU A 129 -2.75 -1.78 27.02
C LEU A 129 -4.26 -1.53 26.87
N PRO A 130 -4.80 -0.44 27.45
CA PRO A 130 -6.23 -0.15 27.38
C PRO A 130 -6.82 -0.08 25.98
N LEU A 131 -6.11 0.58 25.05
CA LEU A 131 -6.54 0.73 23.67
C LEU A 131 -6.68 -0.64 22.98
N LEU A 132 -5.70 -1.53 23.14
CA LEU A 132 -5.72 -2.86 22.55
C LEU A 132 -6.85 -3.72 23.15
N CYS A 133 -7.05 -3.68 24.47
CA CYS A 133 -8.19 -4.37 25.10
C CYS A 133 -9.55 -3.91 24.56
N ALA A 134 -9.74 -2.59 24.36
CA ALA A 134 -10.98 -2.06 23.81
C ALA A 134 -11.20 -2.48 22.36
N LEU A 135 -10.15 -2.46 21.52
CA LEU A 135 -10.23 -2.88 20.12
C LEU A 135 -10.50 -4.38 19.99
N GLU A 136 -9.80 -5.22 20.78
CA GLU A 136 -10.03 -6.68 20.83
C GLU A 136 -11.49 -7.02 21.15
N ARG A 137 -12.07 -6.26 22.10
CA ARG A 137 -13.47 -6.39 22.54
C ARG A 137 -14.47 -5.66 21.62
N ARG A 138 -14.00 -5.06 20.53
CA ARG A 138 -14.83 -4.29 19.58
C ARG A 138 -15.57 -3.12 20.21
N TRP A 139 -15.04 -2.55 21.29
CA TRP A 139 -15.56 -1.35 21.92
C TRP A 139 -15.08 -0.11 21.18
N TRP A 140 -15.59 0.08 19.96
CA TRP A 140 -15.12 1.10 19.01
C TRP A 140 -15.19 2.52 19.58
N ARG A 141 -16.30 2.84 20.24
CA ARG A 141 -16.48 4.15 20.85
C ARG A 141 -15.51 4.40 22.01
N GLY A 142 -15.20 3.36 22.79
CA GLY A 142 -14.16 3.44 23.82
C GLY A 142 -12.77 3.64 23.24
N ALA A 143 -12.45 2.94 22.14
CA ALA A 143 -11.19 3.13 21.42
C ALA A 143 -11.07 4.56 20.86
N GLU A 144 -12.14 5.10 20.26
CA GLU A 144 -12.18 6.47 19.76
C GLU A 144 -11.92 7.50 20.88
N LEU A 145 -12.62 7.38 22.03
CA LEU A 145 -12.42 8.26 23.17
C LEU A 145 -10.97 8.22 23.70
N MET A 146 -10.35 7.05 23.74
CA MET A 146 -8.95 6.93 24.16
C MET A 146 -7.99 7.54 23.15
N LEU A 147 -8.21 7.34 21.85
CA LEU A 147 -7.43 7.98 20.78
C LEU A 147 -7.57 9.51 20.83
N ASP A 148 -8.76 10.03 21.10
CA ASP A 148 -9.01 11.46 21.27
C ASP A 148 -8.35 12.02 22.53
N ALA A 149 -8.22 11.20 23.58
CA ALA A 149 -7.49 11.52 24.79
C ALA A 149 -5.96 11.39 24.66
N GLY A 150 -5.45 11.03 23.47
CA GLY A 150 -4.03 10.99 23.16
C GLY A 150 -3.34 9.64 23.40
N ALA A 151 -4.09 8.54 23.45
CA ALA A 151 -3.51 7.20 23.51
C ALA A 151 -2.51 6.95 22.37
N ASP A 152 -1.37 6.35 22.69
CA ASP A 152 -0.36 5.92 21.72
C ASP A 152 -0.91 4.78 20.86
N ALA A 153 -1.41 5.15 19.68
CA ALA A 153 -1.97 4.23 18.71
C ALA A 153 -0.92 3.26 18.09
N THR A 154 0.38 3.55 18.26
CA THR A 154 1.48 2.70 17.77
C THR A 154 1.96 1.69 18.81
N ALA A 155 1.47 1.79 20.05
CA ALA A 155 1.86 0.90 21.11
C ALA A 155 1.38 -0.54 20.88
N THR A 156 2.26 -1.47 21.22
CA THR A 156 2.01 -2.91 21.23
C THR A 156 2.33 -3.47 22.61
N ASP A 157 1.78 -4.64 22.94
CA ASP A 157 2.08 -5.36 24.17
C ASP A 157 2.15 -6.87 23.92
N PHE A 158 2.73 -7.59 24.89
CA PHE A 158 2.93 -9.05 24.83
C PHE A 158 1.62 -9.85 24.91
N GLU A 159 0.61 -9.36 25.67
CA GLU A 159 -0.67 -10.05 25.84
C GLU A 159 -1.49 -10.10 24.55
N HIS A 160 -1.23 -9.18 23.62
CA HIS A 160 -1.82 -9.12 22.29
C HIS A 160 -0.83 -9.56 21.19
N ASP A 161 0.15 -10.41 21.51
CA ASP A 161 1.13 -10.97 20.58
C ASP A 161 1.92 -9.91 19.79
N GLU A 162 2.16 -8.74 20.40
CA GLU A 162 2.79 -7.58 19.77
C GLU A 162 2.07 -7.09 18.49
N LEU A 163 0.80 -7.47 18.29
CA LEU A 163 0.02 -7.06 17.13
C LEU A 163 -0.37 -5.57 17.23
N PRO A 164 -0.32 -4.83 16.10
CA PRO A 164 -0.67 -3.42 16.09
C PRO A 164 -2.19 -3.22 16.29
N ALA A 165 -2.58 -2.05 16.81
CA ALA A 165 -3.98 -1.65 16.95
C ALA A 165 -4.79 -1.80 15.64
N THR A 166 -4.16 -1.59 14.49
CA THR A 166 -4.76 -1.74 13.16
C THR A 166 -5.28 -3.16 12.91
N TYR A 167 -4.63 -4.20 13.45
CA TYR A 167 -5.07 -5.59 13.34
C TYR A 167 -6.44 -5.83 14.00
N PHE A 168 -6.63 -5.26 15.20
CA PHE A 168 -7.88 -5.39 15.96
C PHE A 168 -9.01 -4.53 15.38
N ALA A 169 -8.66 -3.46 14.66
CA ALA A 169 -9.61 -2.58 13.98
C ALA A 169 -10.12 -3.13 12.62
N ARG A 170 -9.71 -4.33 12.18
CA ARG A 170 -10.02 -4.87 10.83
C ARG A 170 -11.50 -4.98 10.46
N TYR A 171 -12.40 -4.93 11.45
CA TYR A 171 -13.86 -4.99 11.24
C TYR A 171 -14.56 -3.64 11.39
N ASN A 172 -13.82 -2.57 11.68
CA ASN A 172 -14.34 -1.21 11.77
C ASN A 172 -13.43 -0.26 10.98
N PHE A 173 -13.84 0.05 9.75
CA PHE A 173 -13.04 0.84 8.82
C PHE A 173 -12.90 2.31 9.23
N GLU A 174 -13.82 2.85 10.02
CA GLU A 174 -13.71 4.21 10.56
C GLU A 174 -12.57 4.27 11.58
N ILE A 175 -12.53 3.33 12.54
CA ILE A 175 -11.44 3.22 13.51
C ILE A 175 -10.12 2.88 12.81
N LEU A 176 -10.12 1.96 11.84
CA LEU A 176 -8.91 1.63 11.08
C LEU A 176 -8.38 2.85 10.32
N SER A 177 -9.25 3.61 9.66
CA SER A 177 -8.88 4.84 8.96
C SER A 177 -8.33 5.89 9.95
N ASN A 178 -8.94 6.00 11.14
CA ASN A 178 -8.48 6.89 12.21
C ASN A 178 -7.08 6.50 12.74
N LEU A 179 -6.79 5.21 12.88
CA LEU A 179 -5.46 4.70 13.28
C LEU A 179 -4.41 4.99 12.19
N LEU A 180 -4.71 4.67 10.93
CA LEU A 180 -3.81 4.97 9.81
C LEU A 180 -3.52 6.48 9.67
N SER A 181 -4.52 7.34 9.93
CA SER A 181 -4.35 8.80 9.95
C SER A 181 -3.31 9.30 10.96
N ARG A 182 -3.07 8.51 12.02
CA ARG A 182 -2.09 8.78 13.08
C ARG A 182 -0.72 8.16 12.79
N GLY A 183 -0.52 7.59 11.60
CA GLY A 183 0.74 6.98 11.19
C GLY A 183 0.93 5.56 11.71
N CYS A 184 -0.13 4.87 12.14
CA CYS A 184 -0.03 3.46 12.49
C CYS A 184 0.22 2.60 11.24
N ASP A 185 1.16 1.68 11.33
CA ASP A 185 1.37 0.67 10.30
C ASP A 185 0.25 -0.36 10.29
N CYS A 186 -0.06 -0.89 9.11
CA CYS A 186 -1.04 -1.97 8.95
C CYS A 186 -0.47 -3.08 8.05
N PRO A 187 0.50 -3.88 8.54
CA PRO A 187 1.19 -4.89 7.74
C PRO A 187 0.26 -5.98 7.19
N HIS A 188 -0.95 -6.11 7.75
CA HIS A 188 -1.94 -7.10 7.34
C HIS A 188 -2.85 -6.61 6.20
N LEU A 189 -2.82 -5.31 5.83
CA LEU A 189 -3.75 -4.72 4.86
C LEU A 189 -3.62 -5.38 3.48
N ASN A 190 -2.39 -5.53 2.98
CA ASN A 190 -2.05 -6.23 1.75
C ASN A 190 -2.63 -7.65 1.71
N GLY A 191 -2.47 -8.38 2.83
CA GLY A 191 -3.05 -9.71 3.00
C GLY A 191 -4.58 -9.69 2.89
N TRP A 192 -5.25 -8.70 3.50
CA TRP A 192 -6.71 -8.57 3.44
C TRP A 192 -7.24 -8.22 2.05
N ILE A 193 -6.45 -7.49 1.25
CA ILE A 193 -6.76 -7.15 -0.14
C ILE A 193 -6.60 -8.40 -1.03
N THR A 194 -5.42 -9.01 -1.00
CA THR A 194 -5.07 -10.15 -1.87
C THR A 194 -5.93 -11.39 -1.59
N ASN A 195 -6.29 -11.64 -0.33
CA ASN A 195 -7.19 -12.74 0.05
C ASN A 195 -8.69 -12.38 -0.06
N ARG A 196 -9.02 -11.15 -0.49
CA ARG A 196 -10.40 -10.63 -0.64
C ARG A 196 -11.24 -10.64 0.64
N SER A 197 -10.61 -10.56 1.81
CA SER A 197 -11.32 -10.36 3.10
C SER A 197 -11.89 -8.96 3.25
N LEU A 198 -11.33 -8.00 2.52
CA LEU A 198 -11.71 -6.60 2.48
C LEU A 198 -12.08 -6.24 1.03
N THR A 199 -13.25 -5.65 0.78
CA THR A 199 -13.75 -5.34 -0.58
C THR A 199 -13.26 -3.99 -1.09
N ASP A 200 -13.32 -3.74 -2.40
CA ASP A 200 -12.94 -2.44 -3.00
C ASP A 200 -13.68 -1.26 -2.34
N ALA A 201 -15.00 -1.41 -2.12
CA ALA A 201 -15.80 -0.38 -1.46
C ALA A 201 -15.33 -0.09 -0.02
N GLN A 202 -14.88 -1.12 0.70
CA GLN A 202 -14.35 -0.97 2.07
C GLN A 202 -12.94 -0.38 2.06
N LEU A 203 -12.08 -0.76 1.11
CA LEU A 203 -10.76 -0.14 0.94
C LEU A 203 -10.92 1.36 0.68
N LYS A 204 -11.83 1.71 -0.22
CA LYS A 204 -12.14 3.10 -0.56
C LYS A 204 -12.60 3.95 0.62
N THR A 205 -13.27 3.38 1.64
CA THR A 205 -13.63 4.16 2.84
C THR A 205 -12.43 4.39 3.76
N ILE A 206 -11.40 3.55 3.70
CA ILE A 206 -10.20 3.68 4.53
C ILE A 206 -9.25 4.75 3.98
N LEU A 207 -9.07 4.78 2.66
CA LEU A 207 -8.06 5.58 1.95
C LEU A 207 -8.06 7.09 2.26
N PRO A 208 -9.21 7.81 2.31
CA PRO A 208 -9.19 9.26 2.42
C PRO A 208 -8.48 9.81 3.66
N ASN A 209 -8.52 9.09 4.78
CA ASN A 209 -7.86 9.52 6.01
C ASN A 209 -6.63 8.68 6.36
N SER A 210 -6.14 7.80 5.49
CA SER A 210 -5.07 6.86 5.85
C SER A 210 -3.64 7.45 5.81
N GLY A 211 -3.50 8.77 5.69
CA GLY A 211 -2.18 9.41 5.63
C GLY A 211 -1.43 9.17 4.33
N LEU A 212 -2.13 8.95 3.20
CA LEU A 212 -1.56 8.78 1.85
C LEU A 212 -0.56 9.87 1.45
N SER A 213 -0.70 11.07 2.01
CA SER A 213 0.19 12.21 1.74
C SER A 213 1.49 12.18 2.54
N ASN A 214 1.70 11.20 3.43
CA ASN A 214 2.93 11.10 4.22
C ASN A 214 4.06 10.47 3.37
N PRO A 215 5.13 11.21 3.04
CA PRO A 215 6.21 10.72 2.18
C PRO A 215 6.98 9.53 2.77
N GLY A 216 6.91 9.29 4.09
CA GLY A 216 7.53 8.14 4.73
C GLY A 216 6.88 6.79 4.40
N ASN A 217 5.66 6.80 3.86
CA ASN A 217 4.84 5.58 3.68
C ASN A 217 4.71 5.18 2.21
N TYR A 218 5.62 5.65 1.33
CA TYR A 218 5.56 5.35 -0.11
C TYR A 218 5.50 3.84 -0.40
N GLN A 219 6.46 3.07 0.13
CA GLN A 219 6.55 1.65 -0.18
C GLN A 219 5.27 0.91 0.23
N PHE A 220 4.73 1.23 1.40
CA PHE A 220 3.47 0.67 1.87
C PHE A 220 2.32 0.95 0.91
N TRP A 221 2.15 2.20 0.45
CA TRP A 221 1.06 2.55 -0.46
C TRP A 221 1.27 2.06 -1.90
N LEU A 222 2.52 1.90 -2.33
CA LEU A 222 2.85 1.22 -3.57
C LEU A 222 2.37 -0.23 -3.51
N ASP A 223 2.74 -0.97 -2.46
CA ASP A 223 2.35 -2.37 -2.29
C ASP A 223 0.81 -2.50 -2.26
N VAL A 224 0.12 -1.61 -1.53
CA VAL A 224 -1.35 -1.57 -1.49
C VAL A 224 -1.95 -1.28 -2.87
N LEU A 225 -1.36 -0.39 -3.66
CA LEU A 225 -1.81 -0.09 -5.02
C LEU A 225 -1.65 -1.31 -5.93
N ILE A 226 -0.48 -1.95 -5.93
CA ILE A 226 -0.23 -3.15 -6.75
C ILE A 226 -1.19 -4.27 -6.38
N ASP A 227 -1.38 -4.52 -5.09
CA ASP A 227 -2.34 -5.53 -4.62
C ASP A 227 -3.77 -5.20 -5.04
N ALA A 228 -4.21 -3.95 -4.89
CA ALA A 228 -5.53 -3.50 -5.32
C ALA A 228 -5.74 -3.69 -6.83
N VAL A 229 -4.73 -3.35 -7.64
CA VAL A 229 -4.77 -3.58 -9.10
C VAL A 229 -4.87 -5.08 -9.40
N SER A 230 -4.10 -5.93 -8.72
CA SER A 230 -4.06 -7.38 -8.95
C SER A 230 -5.40 -8.09 -8.71
N VAL A 231 -6.22 -7.59 -7.77
CA VAL A 231 -7.55 -8.14 -7.46
C VAL A 231 -8.71 -7.38 -8.12
N SER A 232 -8.41 -6.44 -9.02
CA SER A 232 -9.36 -5.59 -9.75
C SER A 232 -10.16 -4.61 -8.87
N TYR A 233 -9.55 -4.07 -7.81
CA TYR A 233 -10.13 -3.00 -6.96
C TYR A 233 -9.89 -1.63 -7.59
N HIS A 234 -10.56 -1.40 -8.72
CA HIS A 234 -10.31 -0.23 -9.58
C HIS A 234 -10.60 1.10 -8.89
N GLU A 235 -11.63 1.18 -8.05
CA GLU A 235 -11.99 2.46 -7.44
C GLU A 235 -10.92 2.90 -6.44
N SER A 236 -10.44 1.95 -5.63
CA SER A 236 -9.35 2.18 -4.68
C SER A 236 -8.02 2.43 -5.37
N ALA A 237 -7.66 1.64 -6.37
CA ALA A 237 -6.43 1.83 -7.13
C ALA A 237 -6.39 3.21 -7.80
N MET A 238 -7.48 3.64 -8.44
CA MET A 238 -7.59 4.97 -9.03
C MET A 238 -7.51 6.08 -7.97
N TYR A 239 -8.11 5.88 -6.80
CA TYR A 239 -8.01 6.83 -5.69
C TYR A 239 -6.55 7.01 -5.23
N ILE A 240 -5.82 5.91 -5.01
CA ILE A 240 -4.41 5.95 -4.61
C ILE A 240 -3.58 6.66 -5.69
N LEU A 241 -3.78 6.29 -6.96
CA LEU A 241 -3.11 6.93 -8.10
C LEU A 241 -3.37 8.44 -8.12
N ASP A 242 -4.61 8.91 -7.94
CA ASP A 242 -4.89 10.35 -7.98
C ASP A 242 -4.28 11.12 -6.79
N HIS A 243 -4.21 10.52 -5.61
CA HIS A 243 -3.86 11.24 -4.37
C HIS A 243 -2.41 11.04 -3.88
N CYS A 244 -1.72 10.00 -4.35
CA CYS A 244 -0.30 9.79 -4.03
C CYS A 244 0.60 10.57 -5.00
N ALA A 245 1.63 11.21 -4.46
CA ALA A 245 2.70 11.78 -5.26
C ALA A 245 3.76 10.69 -5.49
N PHE A 246 4.01 10.38 -6.75
CA PHE A 246 5.07 9.46 -7.16
C PHE A 246 6.22 10.30 -7.74
N ASP A 247 7.44 10.04 -7.30
CA ASP A 247 8.61 10.52 -8.03
C ASP A 247 8.79 9.75 -9.35
N MET A 248 9.81 10.12 -10.11
CA MET A 248 10.08 9.53 -11.43
C MET A 248 10.37 8.02 -11.36
N HIS A 249 11.25 7.58 -10.45
CA HIS A 249 11.61 6.16 -10.32
C HIS A 249 10.42 5.33 -9.83
N GLN A 250 9.65 5.91 -8.92
CA GLN A 250 8.42 5.30 -8.42
C GLN A 250 7.39 5.12 -9.54
N LEU A 251 7.28 6.09 -10.45
CA LEU A 251 6.39 6.00 -11.59
C LEU A 251 6.85 4.95 -12.61
N GLU A 252 8.16 4.83 -12.86
CA GLU A 252 8.73 3.78 -13.72
C GLU A 252 8.42 2.38 -13.17
N HIS A 253 8.68 2.14 -11.88
CA HIS A 253 8.32 0.87 -11.23
C HIS A 253 6.82 0.57 -11.34
N LEU A 254 5.98 1.59 -11.15
CA LEU A 254 4.54 1.43 -11.26
C LEU A 254 4.09 1.09 -12.70
N ILE A 255 4.73 1.68 -13.71
CA ILE A 255 4.50 1.33 -15.12
C ILE A 255 4.85 -0.14 -15.34
N GLU A 256 6.03 -0.56 -14.90
CA GLU A 256 6.48 -1.95 -15.01
C GLU A 256 5.50 -2.89 -14.30
N ASP A 257 5.20 -2.67 -13.02
CA ASP A 257 4.37 -3.58 -12.22
C ASP A 257 2.92 -3.69 -12.74
N ILE A 258 2.31 -2.58 -13.18
CA ILE A 258 0.92 -2.61 -13.68
C ILE A 258 0.85 -3.14 -15.12
N PHE A 259 1.77 -2.73 -16.00
CA PHE A 259 1.65 -2.98 -17.44
C PHE A 259 2.45 -4.17 -17.94
N LYS A 260 3.37 -4.74 -17.14
CA LYS A 260 4.13 -5.96 -17.48
C LYS A 260 3.23 -7.14 -17.86
N PRO A 261 3.58 -7.92 -18.89
CA PRO A 261 2.84 -9.13 -19.24
C PRO A 261 2.83 -10.14 -18.08
N ASN A 262 1.81 -11.01 -18.01
CA ASN A 262 1.72 -12.10 -17.03
C ASN A 262 1.69 -11.74 -15.53
N ASN A 263 1.48 -10.48 -15.16
CA ASN A 263 1.28 -10.07 -13.75
C ASN A 263 -0.12 -10.40 -13.18
N GLY A 264 -0.92 -11.24 -13.86
CA GLY A 264 -2.28 -11.61 -13.45
C GLY A 264 -3.35 -10.56 -13.75
N ILE A 265 -2.99 -9.36 -14.23
CA ILE A 265 -3.93 -8.28 -14.55
C ILE A 265 -4.30 -8.35 -16.04
N ASN A 266 -5.60 -8.40 -16.33
CA ASN A 266 -6.07 -8.45 -17.72
C ASN A 266 -5.87 -7.09 -18.42
N TRP A 267 -5.71 -7.11 -19.75
CA TRP A 267 -5.46 -5.88 -20.53
C TRP A 267 -6.63 -4.89 -20.52
N ALA A 268 -7.88 -5.35 -20.42
CA ALA A 268 -9.03 -4.45 -20.28
C ALA A 268 -8.96 -3.60 -18.99
N ASP A 269 -8.47 -4.19 -17.90
CA ASP A 269 -8.27 -3.55 -16.61
C ASP A 269 -7.07 -2.60 -16.63
N LYS A 270 -5.96 -3.01 -17.26
CA LYS A 270 -4.80 -2.12 -17.49
C LYS A 270 -5.19 -0.81 -18.16
N ASN A 271 -6.06 -0.88 -19.17
CA ASN A 271 -6.53 0.31 -19.89
C ASN A 271 -7.22 1.36 -18.99
N LYS A 272 -7.83 0.94 -17.87
CA LYS A 272 -8.47 1.86 -16.92
C LYS A 272 -7.45 2.81 -16.30
N TYR A 273 -6.21 2.37 -16.09
CA TYR A 273 -5.17 3.16 -15.42
C TYR A 273 -4.39 4.07 -16.37
N ILE A 274 -4.48 3.88 -17.69
CA ILE A 274 -3.73 4.67 -18.69
C ILE A 274 -3.97 6.17 -18.53
N THR A 275 -5.22 6.60 -18.37
CA THR A 275 -5.55 8.03 -18.28
C THR A 275 -4.90 8.70 -17.06
N VAL A 276 -4.93 8.05 -15.90
CA VAL A 276 -4.34 8.61 -14.68
C VAL A 276 -2.81 8.56 -14.71
N MET A 277 -2.23 7.51 -15.29
CA MET A 277 -0.77 7.40 -15.50
C MET A 277 -0.28 8.49 -16.45
N MET A 278 -0.97 8.70 -17.58
CA MET A 278 -0.67 9.79 -18.50
C MET A 278 -0.77 11.15 -17.81
N LYS A 279 -1.83 11.40 -17.04
CA LYS A 279 -1.96 12.63 -16.24
C LYS A 279 -0.75 12.83 -15.33
N LYS A 280 -0.24 11.79 -14.65
CA LYS A 280 0.97 11.88 -13.80
C LYS A 280 2.23 12.23 -14.61
N ILE A 281 2.46 11.55 -15.74
CA ILE A 281 3.60 11.83 -16.64
C ILE A 281 3.59 13.29 -17.09
N PHE A 282 2.43 13.81 -17.50
CA PHE A 282 2.34 15.17 -18.03
C PHE A 282 2.30 16.26 -16.94
N MET A 283 1.84 15.94 -15.72
CA MET A 283 1.80 16.89 -14.58
C MET A 283 3.11 16.99 -13.80
N SER A 284 4.08 16.10 -14.01
CA SER A 284 5.39 16.19 -13.35
C SER A 284 6.06 17.53 -13.73
N ASN A 285 6.44 18.35 -12.75
CA ASN A 285 7.11 19.64 -12.98
C ASN A 285 8.63 19.52 -12.87
N ASP A 286 9.15 18.29 -12.92
CA ASP A 286 10.56 18.05 -12.73
C ASP A 286 11.35 18.54 -13.95
N ARG A 287 12.23 19.52 -13.72
CA ARG A 287 13.04 20.14 -14.78
C ARG A 287 14.23 19.27 -15.19
N HIS A 288 14.54 18.24 -14.41
CA HIS A 288 15.68 17.36 -14.63
C HIS A 288 15.34 16.11 -15.45
N HIS A 289 14.05 15.81 -15.64
CA HIS A 289 13.61 14.53 -16.21
C HIS A 289 12.67 14.70 -17.41
N ASN A 290 12.87 13.87 -18.42
CA ASN A 290 12.20 13.99 -19.71
C ASN A 290 10.86 13.24 -19.70
N LYS A 291 9.74 13.97 -19.71
CA LYS A 291 8.39 13.38 -19.86
C LYS A 291 8.25 12.47 -21.08
N ASN A 292 9.06 12.73 -22.11
CA ASN A 292 9.15 11.89 -23.30
C ASN A 292 9.64 10.48 -22.96
N ASP A 293 10.66 10.35 -22.11
CA ASP A 293 11.20 9.04 -21.73
C ASP A 293 10.16 8.20 -20.96
N GLN A 294 9.41 8.82 -20.02
CA GLN A 294 8.36 8.13 -19.26
C GLN A 294 7.17 7.71 -20.14
N LEU A 295 6.80 8.55 -21.10
CA LEU A 295 5.75 8.24 -22.07
C LEU A 295 6.17 7.07 -22.98
N ILE A 296 7.41 7.11 -23.47
CA ILE A 296 7.98 6.07 -24.30
C ILE A 296 8.08 4.77 -23.50
N ASP A 297 8.48 4.84 -22.24
CA ASP A 297 8.54 3.69 -21.35
C ASP A 297 7.17 3.01 -21.22
N LEU A 298 6.14 3.75 -20.79
CA LEU A 298 4.76 3.25 -20.72
C LEU A 298 4.30 2.60 -22.03
N PHE A 299 4.60 3.25 -23.16
CA PHE A 299 4.25 2.73 -24.47
C PHE A 299 4.96 1.41 -24.79
N LEU A 300 6.26 1.34 -24.51
CA LEU A 300 7.07 0.15 -24.78
C LEU A 300 6.69 -1.00 -23.84
N THR A 301 6.50 -0.75 -22.54
CA THR A 301 6.02 -1.78 -21.59
C THR A 301 4.70 -2.40 -22.04
N CYS A 302 3.79 -1.59 -22.61
CA CYS A 302 2.55 -2.10 -23.17
C CYS A 302 2.76 -2.88 -24.49
N ALA A 303 3.70 -2.43 -25.33
CA ALA A 303 4.02 -3.07 -26.61
C ALA A 303 4.75 -4.41 -26.42
N THR A 304 5.60 -4.53 -25.40
CA THR A 304 6.25 -5.76 -24.93
C THR A 304 5.22 -6.65 -24.25
N SER A 305 4.42 -7.31 -25.08
CA SER A 305 3.24 -8.05 -24.67
C SER A 305 3.49 -9.55 -24.56
N CYS A 306 4.72 -9.97 -24.83
CA CYS A 306 5.10 -11.37 -24.82
C CYS A 306 5.50 -11.82 -23.40
N PRO A 307 4.77 -12.77 -22.82
CA PRO A 307 5.05 -13.22 -21.46
C PRO A 307 6.36 -13.98 -21.29
N MET A 308 6.83 -14.67 -22.34
CA MET A 308 8.06 -15.47 -22.27
C MET A 308 9.33 -14.59 -22.34
N PHE A 309 9.19 -13.31 -22.69
CA PHE A 309 10.31 -12.38 -22.85
C PHE A 309 11.03 -12.12 -21.52
N ASP A 310 10.31 -12.13 -20.40
CA ASP A 310 10.85 -11.87 -19.07
C ASP A 310 11.64 -13.04 -18.48
N ASP A 311 11.32 -14.29 -18.86
CA ASP A 311 11.98 -15.49 -18.33
C ASP A 311 13.32 -15.80 -19.05
N GLY A 312 13.72 -14.96 -20.02
CA GLY A 312 14.87 -15.21 -20.88
C GLY A 312 14.66 -16.38 -21.85
N GLU A 313 13.45 -16.93 -21.91
CA GLU A 313 13.09 -18.03 -22.80
C GLU A 313 12.65 -17.51 -24.18
N VAL A 314 13.08 -18.22 -25.23
CA VAL A 314 12.70 -17.85 -26.60
C VAL A 314 11.22 -18.13 -26.82
N CYS A 315 10.45 -17.06 -27.04
CA CYS A 315 9.06 -17.14 -27.45
C CYS A 315 8.88 -17.91 -28.77
N CYS A 316 8.23 -19.07 -28.73
CA CYS A 316 7.93 -19.88 -29.92
C CYS A 316 6.65 -19.47 -30.67
N GLY A 317 6.06 -18.30 -30.37
CA GLY A 317 4.85 -17.80 -31.04
C GLY A 317 3.53 -18.43 -30.58
N SER A 318 3.53 -19.26 -29.54
CA SER A 318 2.36 -19.93 -28.96
C SER A 318 1.76 -19.21 -27.75
N CYS A 319 2.18 -17.98 -27.46
CA CYS A 319 1.60 -17.13 -26.41
C CYS A 319 0.20 -16.66 -26.82
N ASP A 320 -0.77 -16.78 -25.92
CA ASP A 320 -2.13 -16.23 -26.10
C ASP A 320 -2.14 -14.71 -25.85
N VAL A 321 -1.44 -13.95 -26.70
CA VAL A 321 -1.36 -12.49 -26.60
C VAL A 321 -2.67 -11.89 -27.09
N ASN A 322 -3.34 -11.10 -26.24
CA ASN A 322 -4.55 -10.38 -26.62
C ASN A 322 -4.21 -9.10 -27.41
N VAL A 323 -3.77 -9.28 -28.65
CA VAL A 323 -3.31 -8.21 -29.55
C VAL A 323 -4.34 -7.07 -29.67
N GLU A 324 -5.64 -7.38 -29.68
CA GLU A 324 -6.69 -6.38 -29.80
C GLU A 324 -6.77 -5.46 -28.57
N GLN A 325 -6.71 -6.02 -27.36
CA GLN A 325 -6.76 -5.20 -26.14
C GLN A 325 -5.49 -4.37 -25.96
N ILE A 326 -4.33 -4.93 -26.31
CA ILE A 326 -3.06 -4.19 -26.29
C ILE A 326 -3.10 -3.06 -27.30
N TRP A 327 -3.59 -3.31 -28.52
CA TRP A 327 -3.77 -2.29 -29.54
C TRP A 327 -4.65 -1.13 -29.04
N ILE A 328 -5.78 -1.43 -28.38
CA ILE A 328 -6.67 -0.41 -27.80
C ILE A 328 -5.92 0.47 -26.80
N ILE A 329 -5.04 -0.12 -25.97
CA ILE A 329 -4.21 0.64 -25.02
C ILE A 329 -3.20 1.52 -25.75
N LEU A 330 -2.45 0.98 -26.70
CA LEU A 330 -1.45 1.76 -27.44
C LEU A 330 -2.10 2.92 -28.19
N GLU A 331 -3.23 2.68 -28.84
CA GLU A 331 -4.02 3.72 -29.51
C GLU A 331 -4.52 4.79 -28.51
N HIS A 332 -4.92 4.37 -27.31
CA HIS A 332 -5.33 5.28 -26.24
C HIS A 332 -4.17 6.15 -25.75
N ILE A 333 -2.98 5.58 -25.54
CA ILE A 333 -1.75 6.31 -25.16
C ILE A 333 -1.42 7.34 -26.24
N ILE A 334 -1.39 6.95 -27.52
CA ILE A 334 -1.07 7.84 -28.64
C ILE A 334 -2.03 9.03 -28.67
N ARG A 335 -3.35 8.77 -28.60
CA ARG A 335 -4.37 9.83 -28.61
C ARG A 335 -4.22 10.80 -27.43
N LEU A 336 -3.94 10.28 -26.23
CA LEU A 336 -3.73 11.11 -25.04
C LEU A 336 -2.45 11.94 -25.13
N ALA A 337 -1.36 11.37 -25.65
CA ALA A 337 -0.10 12.09 -25.85
C ALA A 337 -0.27 13.25 -26.84
N GLU A 338 -0.95 13.00 -27.96
CA GLU A 338 -1.30 14.02 -28.96
C GLU A 338 -2.13 15.15 -28.36
N HIS A 339 -3.17 14.80 -27.59
CA HIS A 339 -4.01 15.79 -26.90
C HIS A 339 -3.21 16.66 -25.91
N ASN A 340 -2.16 16.11 -25.29
CA ASN A 340 -1.26 16.84 -24.39
C ASN A 340 -0.09 17.54 -25.13
N GLY A 341 -0.11 17.60 -26.46
CA GLY A 341 0.84 18.36 -27.27
C GLY A 341 2.16 17.65 -27.58
N LEU A 342 2.26 16.34 -27.30
CA LEU A 342 3.42 15.53 -27.58
C LEU A 342 3.06 14.38 -28.53
N PRO A 343 2.83 14.67 -29.83
CA PRO A 343 2.48 13.67 -30.81
C PRO A 343 3.67 12.73 -31.08
N ILE A 344 3.38 11.51 -31.56
CA ILE A 344 4.34 10.40 -31.62
C ILE A 344 5.58 10.70 -32.46
N GLU A 345 5.45 11.53 -33.51
CA GLU A 345 6.55 11.96 -34.36
C GLU A 345 7.57 12.87 -33.66
N LYS A 346 7.26 13.39 -32.47
CA LYS A 346 8.16 14.19 -31.63
C LYS A 346 8.74 13.41 -30.46
N TRP A 347 8.51 12.10 -30.40
CA TRP A 347 9.03 11.27 -29.32
C TRP A 347 10.53 11.01 -29.54
N GLU A 348 11.35 11.61 -28.69
CA GLU A 348 12.82 11.56 -28.73
C GLU A 348 13.31 11.01 -27.39
N LEU A 349 14.17 10.01 -27.46
CA LEU A 349 14.78 9.41 -26.27
C LEU A 349 15.97 10.23 -25.80
N SER A 350 16.10 10.35 -24.48
CA SER A 350 17.36 10.84 -23.91
C SER A 350 18.50 9.86 -24.19
N LYS A 351 19.74 10.40 -24.22
CA LYS A 351 20.96 9.57 -24.32
C LYS A 351 21.07 8.55 -23.19
N GLU A 352 20.52 8.87 -22.02
CA GLU A 352 20.52 8.00 -20.85
C GLU A 352 19.56 6.82 -21.04
N ARG A 353 18.32 7.07 -21.49
CA ARG A 353 17.37 6.00 -21.79
C ARG A 353 17.84 5.11 -22.93
N LEU A 354 18.42 5.68 -23.99
CA LEU A 354 19.05 4.91 -25.07
C LEU A 354 20.11 3.95 -24.54
N LYS A 355 20.97 4.41 -23.60
CA LYS A 355 21.97 3.54 -22.97
C LYS A 355 21.33 2.39 -22.20
N ILE A 356 20.29 2.65 -21.41
CA ILE A 356 19.60 1.63 -20.61
C ILE A 356 18.95 0.59 -21.54
N THR A 357 18.10 1.03 -22.47
CA THR A 357 17.34 0.15 -23.36
C THR A 357 18.25 -0.67 -24.28
N PHE A 358 19.33 -0.06 -24.75
CA PHE A 358 20.29 -0.71 -25.62
C PHE A 358 21.57 -1.11 -24.89
N CYS A 359 21.61 -1.30 -23.57
CA CYS A 359 22.84 -1.57 -22.81
C CYS A 359 23.71 -2.65 -23.48
N ASN A 360 23.09 -3.76 -23.91
CA ASN A 360 23.77 -4.85 -24.62
C ASN A 360 24.20 -4.50 -26.05
N MET A 361 23.39 -3.72 -26.78
CA MET A 361 23.67 -3.29 -28.15
C MET A 361 24.72 -2.17 -28.19
N ILE A 362 24.65 -1.19 -27.30
CA ILE A 362 25.60 -0.07 -27.21
C ILE A 362 26.95 -0.53 -26.68
N LEU A 363 27.02 -1.49 -25.75
CA LEU A 363 28.31 -2.09 -25.36
C LEU A 363 28.99 -2.83 -26.52
N ALA A 364 28.21 -3.48 -27.39
CA ALA A 364 28.74 -4.10 -28.62
C ALA A 364 29.18 -3.06 -29.67
N VAL A 365 28.56 -1.87 -29.68
CA VAL A 365 28.90 -0.77 -30.60
C VAL A 365 30.04 0.10 -30.08
N ALA A 366 30.17 0.29 -28.76
CA ALA A 366 31.21 1.08 -28.12
C ALA A 366 32.60 0.44 -28.20
N GLN A 367 32.69 -0.83 -28.61
CA GLN A 367 33.96 -1.49 -28.98
C GLN A 367 34.48 -1.05 -30.36
N CYS A 368 33.72 -0.25 -31.11
CA CYS A 368 34.18 0.41 -32.33
C CYS A 368 34.43 1.89 -32.03
N ASP A 369 35.69 2.33 -32.10
CA ASP A 369 36.08 3.75 -32.07
C ASP A 369 35.33 4.52 -33.16
N TYR A 370 34.24 5.20 -32.80
CA TYR A 370 33.53 6.12 -33.68
C TYR A 370 33.06 7.34 -32.89
N GLU A 371 33.43 8.53 -33.37
CA GLU A 371 32.89 9.81 -32.92
C GLU A 371 31.36 9.81 -33.03
N ASP A 372 30.71 10.29 -31.96
CA ASP A 372 29.27 10.34 -31.64
C ASP A 372 28.38 10.40 -32.91
N PRO A 373 27.92 9.25 -33.45
CA PRO A 373 26.92 9.28 -34.48
C PRO A 373 25.64 9.73 -33.80
N GLN A 374 25.04 10.81 -34.32
CA GLN A 374 23.69 11.22 -33.97
C GLN A 374 22.75 10.10 -34.44
N ILE A 375 22.62 9.07 -33.60
CA ILE A 375 21.83 7.88 -33.88
C ILE A 375 20.38 8.33 -33.83
N ASP A 376 19.78 8.52 -35.01
CA ASP A 376 18.38 8.91 -35.18
C ASP A 376 17.48 7.70 -34.89
N LEU A 377 17.40 7.27 -33.62
CA LEU A 377 16.52 6.18 -33.19
C LEU A 377 15.20 6.76 -32.69
N ASN A 378 14.11 6.49 -33.41
CA ASN A 378 12.75 6.77 -32.96
C ASN A 378 12.10 5.56 -32.26
N VAL A 379 10.91 5.79 -31.71
CA VAL A 379 10.13 4.80 -30.93
C VAL A 379 9.76 3.57 -31.76
N LEU A 380 9.56 3.72 -33.06
CA LEU A 380 9.28 2.58 -33.94
C LEU A 380 10.47 1.61 -33.96
N ASN A 381 11.71 2.12 -34.00
CA ASN A 381 12.91 1.28 -33.93
C ASN A 381 12.97 0.47 -32.62
N LEU A 382 12.53 1.07 -31.50
CA LEU A 382 12.47 0.40 -30.20
C LEU A 382 11.41 -0.70 -30.17
N VAL A 383 10.18 -0.40 -30.62
CA VAL A 383 9.12 -1.41 -30.69
C VAL A 383 9.59 -2.62 -31.49
N LEU A 384 10.21 -2.38 -32.66
CA LEU A 384 10.70 -3.44 -33.52
C LEU A 384 11.84 -4.25 -32.90
N TYR A 385 12.72 -3.60 -32.15
CA TYR A 385 13.81 -4.25 -31.44
C TYR A 385 13.28 -5.19 -30.34
N GLU A 386 12.27 -4.75 -29.59
CA GLU A 386 11.62 -5.51 -28.51
C GLU A 386 10.55 -6.51 -29.02
N THR A 387 10.30 -6.56 -30.34
CA THR A 387 9.24 -7.39 -30.91
C THR A 387 9.61 -8.87 -30.92
N THR A 388 8.83 -9.68 -30.20
CA THR A 388 8.86 -11.14 -30.31
C THR A 388 7.89 -11.67 -31.39
N LEU A 389 8.01 -12.96 -31.74
CA LEU A 389 7.14 -13.65 -32.70
C LEU A 389 5.64 -13.45 -32.45
N CYS A 390 5.17 -13.52 -31.20
CA CYS A 390 3.74 -13.35 -30.91
C CYS A 390 3.28 -11.89 -30.90
N SER A 391 4.20 -10.93 -30.90
CA SER A 391 3.90 -9.49 -30.94
C SER A 391 3.85 -8.95 -32.39
N VAL A 392 4.18 -9.78 -33.39
CA VAL A 392 4.14 -9.45 -34.82
C VAL A 392 2.81 -8.85 -35.28
N PRO A 393 1.63 -9.42 -34.94
CA PRO A 393 0.36 -8.85 -35.39
C PRO A 393 0.12 -7.44 -34.84
N LEU A 394 0.64 -7.14 -33.65
CA LEU A 394 0.57 -5.80 -33.05
C LEU A 394 1.40 -4.79 -33.84
N VAL A 395 2.62 -5.16 -34.23
CA VAL A 395 3.48 -4.31 -35.06
C VAL A 395 2.84 -4.02 -36.41
N LEU A 396 2.24 -5.02 -37.06
CA LEU A 396 1.55 -4.83 -38.34
C LEU A 396 0.38 -3.83 -38.24
N LYS A 397 -0.22 -3.65 -37.06
CA LYS A 397 -1.22 -2.60 -36.82
C LYS A 397 -0.61 -1.22 -36.55
N LEU A 398 0.53 -1.16 -35.85
CA LEU A 398 1.24 0.09 -35.57
C LEU A 398 1.82 0.73 -36.85
N LEU A 399 2.32 -0.09 -37.77
CA LEU A 399 3.04 0.37 -38.95
C LEU A 399 2.25 1.34 -39.85
N PRO A 400 0.98 1.08 -40.23
CA PRO A 400 0.17 2.03 -40.98
C PRO A 400 -0.01 3.37 -40.26
N LEU A 401 -0.18 3.34 -38.94
CA LEU A 401 -0.42 4.53 -38.12
C LEU A 401 0.85 5.39 -38.04
N MET A 402 2.01 4.77 -37.83
CA MET A 402 3.31 5.43 -37.84
C MET A 402 3.62 6.06 -39.21
N LYS A 403 3.29 5.35 -40.30
CA LYS A 403 3.44 5.86 -41.68
C LYS A 403 2.53 7.06 -41.97
N GLN A 404 1.32 7.08 -41.42
CA GLN A 404 0.41 8.24 -41.54
C GLN A 404 0.90 9.47 -40.76
N LYS A 405 1.72 9.27 -39.73
CA LYS A 405 2.26 10.31 -38.85
C LYS A 405 3.66 10.79 -39.26
N ASP A 406 4.09 10.45 -40.48
CA ASP A 406 5.43 10.79 -41.01
C ASP A 406 6.61 10.31 -40.14
N VAL A 407 6.42 9.27 -39.32
CA VAL A 407 7.52 8.64 -38.57
C VAL A 407 8.33 7.80 -39.56
N VAL A 408 9.48 8.33 -39.99
CA VAL A 408 10.32 7.73 -41.04
C VAL A 408 11.26 6.67 -40.45
N TYR A 409 11.49 5.60 -41.21
CA TYR A 409 12.53 4.61 -40.93
C TYR A 409 13.92 5.25 -41.12
N THR A 410 14.76 5.23 -40.10
CA THR A 410 16.10 5.85 -40.15
C THR A 410 17.14 4.83 -40.59
N SER A 411 18.09 5.20 -41.46
CA SER A 411 19.03 4.31 -42.18
C SER A 411 19.89 3.38 -41.31
N VAL A 412 19.97 3.61 -39.99
CA VAL A 412 20.61 2.69 -39.02
C VAL A 412 19.90 1.32 -38.99
N SER A 413 18.60 1.31 -39.29
CA SER A 413 17.79 0.08 -39.42
C SER A 413 18.05 -0.70 -40.72
N GLU A 414 18.48 -0.03 -41.80
CA GLU A 414 18.79 -0.66 -43.10
C GLU A 414 20.03 -1.55 -43.06
N HIS A 415 21.09 -1.11 -42.35
CA HIS A 415 22.34 -1.89 -42.26
C HIS A 415 22.26 -3.06 -41.26
N ARG A 416 21.39 -2.99 -40.25
CA ARG A 416 21.34 -3.99 -39.16
C ARG A 416 20.24 -5.04 -39.28
N GLY A 417 19.19 -4.79 -40.06
CA GLY A 417 18.33 -5.88 -40.55
C GLY A 417 19.10 -6.92 -41.38
N MET A 418 20.23 -6.52 -41.98
CA MET A 418 21.13 -7.40 -42.75
C MET A 418 22.35 -7.92 -41.96
N SER A 419 22.80 -7.22 -40.91
CA SER A 419 24.01 -7.58 -40.12
C SER A 419 23.78 -8.62 -39.01
N PHE A 420 22.53 -8.97 -38.66
CA PHE A 420 22.23 -10.13 -37.80
C PHE A 420 22.47 -11.49 -38.47
N ARG A 421 23.23 -11.51 -39.58
CA ARG A 421 23.58 -12.72 -40.32
C ARG A 421 24.79 -13.47 -39.80
N SER A 422 25.62 -12.92 -38.90
CA SER A 422 26.98 -13.49 -38.76
C SER A 422 27.53 -13.78 -37.37
N ASN A 423 26.96 -13.35 -36.24
CA ASN A 423 27.50 -13.82 -34.95
C ASN A 423 26.46 -13.76 -33.83
N THR A 424 26.31 -14.89 -33.15
CA THR A 424 25.37 -15.21 -32.05
C THR A 424 23.96 -15.60 -32.48
N SER A 425 23.52 -16.72 -31.94
CA SER A 425 22.30 -17.48 -32.20
C SER A 425 21.03 -16.76 -31.72
N PHE A 426 20.78 -15.54 -32.20
CA PHE A 426 19.53 -14.80 -32.00
C PHE A 426 18.62 -15.00 -33.22
N PHE A 427 17.64 -15.89 -33.09
CA PHE A 427 16.57 -16.02 -34.06
C PHE A 427 15.62 -14.82 -33.93
N MET A 428 15.91 -13.73 -34.65
CA MET A 428 14.82 -12.89 -35.16
C MET A 428 14.04 -13.74 -36.18
N PRO A 429 12.71 -13.61 -36.28
CA PRO A 429 11.96 -14.21 -37.37
C PRO A 429 12.32 -13.45 -38.64
N SER A 430 13.27 -14.02 -39.37
CA SER A 430 13.73 -13.62 -40.70
C SER A 430 12.59 -13.32 -41.69
N HIS A 431 11.35 -13.75 -41.41
CA HIS A 431 10.16 -13.48 -42.20
C HIS A 431 9.61 -12.05 -42.08
N LEU A 432 9.72 -11.37 -40.93
CA LEU A 432 9.13 -10.02 -40.79
C LEU A 432 9.96 -8.95 -41.47
N THR A 433 11.27 -8.95 -41.23
CA THR A 433 12.20 -8.00 -41.84
C THR A 433 12.12 -8.09 -43.36
N VAL A 434 11.89 -9.29 -43.92
CA VAL A 434 11.77 -9.54 -45.36
C VAL A 434 10.39 -9.19 -45.93
N ARG A 435 9.27 -9.51 -45.26
CA ARG A 435 7.93 -9.07 -45.70
C ARG A 435 7.76 -7.56 -45.65
N PHE A 436 8.31 -6.93 -44.62
CA PHE A 436 8.30 -5.47 -44.44
C PHE A 436 9.11 -4.74 -45.52
N TYR A 437 10.27 -5.29 -45.89
CA TYR A 437 11.06 -4.82 -47.04
C TYR A 437 10.30 -4.96 -48.38
N ALA A 438 9.55 -6.04 -48.57
CA ALA A 438 8.79 -6.27 -49.80
C ALA A 438 7.62 -5.29 -49.96
N GLU A 439 6.92 -4.95 -48.87
CA GLU A 439 5.79 -4.01 -48.88
C GLU A 439 6.22 -2.53 -49.06
N GLN A 440 7.38 -2.12 -48.53
CA GLN A 440 7.87 -0.74 -48.72
C GLN A 440 8.50 -0.48 -50.09
N CYS A 441 9.17 -1.48 -50.68
CA CYS A 441 9.87 -1.31 -51.95
C CYS A 441 9.00 -1.53 -53.20
N ASN A 442 7.68 -1.72 -53.05
CA ASN A 442 6.75 -2.02 -54.15
C ASN A 442 7.19 -3.26 -54.98
N VAL A 443 7.86 -4.23 -54.33
CA VAL A 443 8.32 -5.45 -54.99
C VAL A 443 7.24 -6.51 -54.83
N THR A 444 6.49 -6.77 -55.91
CA THR A 444 5.53 -7.87 -55.96
C THR A 444 6.28 -9.20 -56.00
N ALA A 445 6.51 -9.83 -54.84
CA ALA A 445 6.94 -11.23 -54.77
C ALA A 445 5.72 -12.11 -54.47
N SER A 446 5.52 -13.16 -55.26
CA SER A 446 4.37 -14.06 -55.14
C SER A 446 4.58 -15.09 -54.03
N GLU A 447 3.50 -15.52 -53.36
CA GLU A 447 3.56 -16.52 -52.26
C GLU A 447 4.21 -17.86 -52.67
N SER A 448 4.32 -18.16 -53.96
CA SER A 448 4.97 -19.36 -54.48
C SER A 448 6.50 -19.36 -54.43
N ASP A 449 7.14 -18.20 -54.26
CA ASP A 449 8.62 -18.10 -54.23
C ASP A 449 9.23 -18.50 -52.88
N PHE A 450 8.40 -18.76 -51.85
CA PHE A 450 8.82 -19.08 -50.48
C PHE A 450 8.82 -20.57 -50.13
N LYS A 451 8.56 -21.48 -51.08
CA LYS A 451 8.67 -22.93 -50.85
C LYS A 451 10.04 -23.45 -51.32
N TYR A 452 10.73 -24.13 -50.41
CA TYR A 452 11.96 -24.94 -50.52
C TYR A 452 13.30 -24.25 -50.17
N SER A 453 13.77 -24.50 -48.95
CA SER A 453 15.04 -25.23 -48.68
C SER A 453 15.31 -25.31 -47.16
N MET A 454 14.70 -26.28 -46.47
CA MET A 454 15.29 -26.83 -45.24
C MET A 454 16.27 -27.94 -45.65
N PRO A 455 17.57 -27.88 -45.29
CA PRO A 455 18.36 -29.10 -45.24
C PRO A 455 17.91 -29.88 -43.99
N LEU A 456 17.33 -31.06 -44.22
CA LEU A 456 17.19 -32.09 -43.20
C LEU A 456 18.59 -32.44 -42.67
N MET A 457 18.90 -32.07 -41.43
CA MET A 457 20.08 -32.60 -40.74
C MET A 457 19.82 -34.05 -40.33
N VAL A 458 20.50 -34.97 -41.01
CA VAL A 458 20.71 -36.36 -40.60
C VAL A 458 21.67 -36.36 -39.40
N PRO A 459 21.42 -37.12 -38.32
CA PRO A 459 22.38 -37.25 -37.23
C PRO A 459 23.48 -38.23 -37.66
N ASP A 460 24.69 -37.72 -37.91
CA ASP A 460 25.83 -38.57 -38.26
C ASP A 460 26.46 -39.17 -36.99
N GLN A 461 26.31 -40.49 -36.88
CA GLN A 461 27.05 -41.34 -35.97
C GLN A 461 28.53 -41.35 -36.37
N ARG A 462 29.41 -41.17 -35.39
CA ARG A 462 30.65 -41.96 -35.12
C ARG A 462 31.75 -41.06 -34.60
N ILE A 463 31.92 -41.10 -33.29
CA ILE A 463 33.26 -41.08 -32.69
C ILE A 463 33.70 -42.56 -32.62
N LEU A 464 34.75 -42.87 -33.36
CA LEU A 464 35.56 -44.09 -33.23
C LEU A 464 36.82 -43.68 -32.45
N GLU A 465 36.94 -44.19 -31.22
CA GLU A 465 38.04 -45.04 -30.71
C GLU A 465 37.79 -45.39 -29.24
#